data_AF-A0A3D3CDB0-F1
#
_entry.id   AF-A0A3D3CDB0-F1
#
_cell.length_a   1.000
_cell.length_b   1.000
_cell.length_c   1.000
_cell.angle_alpha   90.00
_cell.angle_beta   90.00
_cell.angle_gamma   90.00
#
_symmetry.space_group_name_H-M   'P 1'
#
loop_
_entity.id
_entity.type
_entity.pdbx_description
1 polymer ?
#
loop_
_entity_poly.entity_id
_entity_poly.type
_entity_poly.pdbx_seq_one_letter_code
_entity_poly.pdbx_strand_id
1 'polypeptide(L)'
;MGRRRWANMRTPAELAQAACGTAKIKSGLSVPRMLMLGFLAGAYIAFAAWLTTVVTHDMPAHFGKGFTAFMAGSVFSVGLMMVVISGAELFTGNCMMPIGYLAGCTTFRKIARNWFWVYVANFIGGIVVAVLVVASGLATDAVAG
;
A
#
# COMPACT_ATOMS: atom_id res chain seq x y z
N MET A 1 16.33 -36.91 -1.82
CA MET A 1 15.25 -36.14 -1.17
C MET A 1 15.75 -34.73 -0.88
N GLY A 2 15.04 -33.66 -1.28
CA GLY A 2 15.36 -32.30 -0.78
C GLY A 2 15.15 -31.09 -1.71
N ARG A 3 14.66 -31.23 -2.95
CA ARG A 3 14.48 -30.09 -3.89
C ARG A 3 13.03 -29.56 -3.95
N ARG A 4 12.28 -29.62 -2.84
CA ARG A 4 10.81 -29.35 -2.79
C ARG A 4 10.39 -28.15 -1.91
N ARG A 5 11.26 -27.17 -1.66
CA ARG A 5 10.90 -25.97 -0.86
C ARG A 5 10.82 -24.66 -1.66
N TRP A 6 11.30 -24.67 -2.91
CA TRP A 6 11.36 -23.49 -3.79
C TRP A 6 10.47 -23.60 -5.04
N ALA A 7 9.60 -24.61 -5.10
CA ALA A 7 8.77 -24.90 -6.29
C ALA A 7 7.76 -23.80 -6.65
N ASN A 8 7.56 -22.80 -5.77
CA ASN A 8 6.61 -21.70 -5.97
C ASN A 8 7.29 -20.35 -6.27
N MET A 9 8.63 -20.29 -6.33
CA MET A 9 9.33 -19.05 -6.68
C MET A 9 9.55 -18.98 -8.19
N ARG A 10 8.96 -17.96 -8.81
CA ARG A 10 9.13 -17.70 -10.24
C ARG A 10 10.57 -17.33 -10.56
N THR A 11 11.10 -17.88 -11.64
CA THR A 11 12.35 -17.39 -12.24
C THR A 11 12.19 -15.92 -12.68
N PRO A 12 13.30 -15.17 -12.87
CA PRO A 12 13.21 -13.79 -13.37
C PRO A 12 12.40 -13.64 -14.66
N ALA A 13 12.49 -14.62 -15.57
CA ALA A 13 11.72 -14.65 -16.81
C ALA A 13 10.21 -14.85 -16.56
N GLU A 14 9.84 -15.79 -15.69
CA GLU A 14 8.44 -16.03 -15.31
C GLU A 14 7.86 -14.84 -14.52
N LEU A 15 8.67 -14.16 -13.71
CA LEU A 15 8.28 -12.95 -12.99
C LEU A 15 7.99 -11.80 -13.96
N ALA A 16 8.82 -11.61 -14.99
CA ALA A 16 8.58 -10.62 -16.03
C ALA A 16 7.26 -10.88 -16.78
N GLN A 17 6.97 -12.14 -17.12
CA GLN A 17 5.69 -12.53 -17.73
C GLN A 17 4.50 -12.26 -16.79
N ALA A 18 4.65 -12.56 -15.49
CA ALA A 18 3.63 -12.24 -14.50
C ALA A 18 3.40 -10.74 -14.34
N ALA A 19 4.46 -9.94 -14.30
CA ALA A 19 4.40 -8.49 -14.23
C ALA A 19 3.69 -7.90 -15.47
N CYS A 20 3.90 -8.49 -16.65
CA CYS A 20 3.16 -8.19 -17.87
C CYS A 20 1.64 -8.38 -17.71
N GLY A 21 1.22 -9.52 -17.14
CA GLY A 21 -0.19 -9.81 -16.86
C GLY A 21 -0.79 -8.79 -15.88
N THR A 22 -0.10 -8.52 -14.78
CA THR A 22 -0.51 -7.52 -13.79
C THR A 22 -0.62 -6.12 -14.40
N ALA A 23 0.36 -5.70 -15.20
CA ALA A 23 0.35 -4.39 -15.85
C ALA A 23 -0.82 -4.25 -16.83
N LYS A 24 -1.16 -5.29 -17.61
CA LYS A 24 -2.34 -5.29 -18.49
C LYS A 24 -3.63 -5.11 -17.70
N ILE A 25 -3.82 -5.87 -16.61
CA ILE A 25 -5.00 -5.79 -15.76
C ILE A 25 -5.15 -4.40 -15.15
N LYS A 26 -4.11 -3.92 -14.46
CA LYS A 26 -4.14 -2.64 -13.74
C LYS A 26 -4.29 -1.43 -14.67
N SER A 27 -3.60 -1.46 -15.81
CA SER A 27 -3.69 -0.40 -16.81
C SER A 27 -5.04 -0.39 -17.55
N GLY A 28 -5.78 -1.50 -17.52
CA GLY A 28 -7.12 -1.65 -18.10
C GLY A 28 -8.29 -1.28 -17.18
N LEU A 29 -8.02 -0.96 -15.91
CA LEU A 29 -9.08 -0.58 -14.96
C LEU A 29 -9.81 0.70 -15.42
N SER A 30 -11.12 0.73 -15.20
CA SER A 30 -11.95 1.93 -15.40
C SER A 30 -11.64 2.97 -14.30
N VAL A 31 -11.79 4.25 -14.61
CA VAL A 31 -11.53 5.34 -13.65
C VAL A 31 -12.33 5.19 -12.35
N PRO A 32 -13.64 4.88 -12.35
CA PRO A 32 -14.38 4.67 -11.10
C PRO A 32 -13.81 3.55 -10.24
N ARG A 33 -13.36 2.46 -10.86
CA ARG A 33 -12.74 1.34 -10.14
C ARG A 33 -11.38 1.72 -9.56
N MET A 34 -10.56 2.48 -10.31
CA MET A 34 -9.29 3.00 -9.79
C MET A 34 -9.52 3.95 -8.61
N LEU A 35 -10.54 4.79 -8.67
CA LEU A 35 -10.89 5.71 -7.58
C LEU A 35 -11.37 4.96 -6.33
N MET A 36 -12.27 3.99 -6.48
CA MET A 36 -12.76 3.19 -5.34
C MET A 36 -11.65 2.37 -4.68
N LEU A 37 -10.89 1.60 -5.48
CA LEU A 37 -9.79 0.78 -4.95
C LEU A 37 -8.64 1.61 -4.41
N GLY A 38 -8.35 2.75 -5.05
CA GLY A 38 -7.33 3.68 -4.58
C GLY A 38 -7.74 4.39 -3.29
N PHE A 39 -8.99 4.78 -3.15
CA PHE A 39 -9.51 5.35 -1.91
C PHE A 39 -9.35 4.38 -0.74
N LEU A 40 -9.77 3.12 -0.93
CA LEU A 40 -9.60 2.06 0.07
C LEU A 40 -8.13 1.85 0.46
N ALA A 41 -7.23 1.79 -0.52
CA ALA A 41 -5.80 1.67 -0.24
C ALA A 41 -5.26 2.85 0.57
N GLY A 42 -5.65 4.08 0.22
CA GLY A 42 -5.29 5.28 0.98
C GLY A 42 -5.78 5.23 2.43
N ALA A 43 -7.04 4.84 2.63
CA ALA A 43 -7.63 4.70 3.94
C ALA A 43 -6.91 3.64 4.81
N TYR A 44 -6.59 2.47 4.25
CA TYR A 44 -5.86 1.42 4.98
C TYR A 44 -4.46 1.87 5.41
N ILE A 45 -3.74 2.60 4.56
CA ILE A 45 -2.42 3.13 4.90
C ILE A 45 -2.52 4.22 5.97
N ALA A 46 -3.54 5.09 5.91
CA ALA A 46 -3.77 6.10 6.94
C ALA A 46 -4.14 5.48 8.30
N PHE A 47 -4.99 4.44 8.33
CA PHE A 47 -5.26 3.69 9.56
C PHE A 47 -4.01 3.04 10.14
N ALA A 48 -3.15 2.46 9.29
CA ALA A 48 -1.90 1.89 9.75
C ALA A 48 -0.94 2.95 10.30
N ALA A 49 -0.84 4.12 9.65
CA ALA A 49 -0.06 5.25 10.14
C ALA A 49 -0.58 5.75 11.50
N TRP A 50 -1.90 5.84 11.67
CA TRP A 50 -2.51 6.20 12.94
C TRP A 50 -2.22 5.18 14.04
N LEU A 51 -2.41 3.88 13.76
CA LEU A 51 -2.09 2.81 14.70
C LEU A 51 -0.61 2.82 15.10
N THR A 52 0.30 3.01 14.15
CA THR A 52 1.73 3.18 14.44
C THR A 52 1.97 4.37 15.36
N THR A 53 1.31 5.51 15.11
CA THR A 53 1.45 6.72 15.95
C THR A 53 1.00 6.45 17.39
N VAL A 54 -0.17 5.84 17.57
CA VAL A 54 -0.70 5.50 18.90
C VAL A 54 0.20 4.52 19.65
N VAL A 55 0.63 3.44 18.99
CA VAL A 55 1.48 2.42 19.63
C VAL A 55 2.85 2.98 20.01
N THR A 56 3.40 3.90 19.22
CA THR A 56 4.77 4.39 19.40
C THR A 56 4.88 5.68 20.21
N HIS A 57 3.75 6.21 20.70
CA HIS A 57 3.69 7.53 21.32
C HIS A 57 4.61 7.67 22.55
N ASP A 58 4.45 6.78 23.52
CA ASP A 58 5.15 6.76 24.80
C ASP A 58 6.29 5.72 24.84
N MET A 59 6.29 4.77 23.90
CA MET A 59 7.28 3.70 23.81
C MET A 59 8.75 4.14 23.84
N PRO A 60 9.20 5.23 23.18
CA PRO A 60 10.59 5.65 23.22
C PRO A 60 11.12 5.91 24.63
N ALA A 61 10.27 6.42 25.53
CA ALA A 61 10.63 6.73 26.91
C ALA A 61 10.79 5.47 27.78
N HIS A 62 10.02 4.41 27.49
CA HIS A 62 9.98 3.20 28.31
C HIS A 62 10.82 2.03 27.75
N PHE A 63 10.90 1.90 26.42
CA PHE A 63 11.50 0.75 25.73
C PHE A 63 12.66 1.14 24.81
N GLY A 64 12.94 2.44 24.67
CA GLY A 64 13.99 2.95 23.80
C GLY A 64 13.65 2.94 22.31
N LYS A 65 14.47 3.65 21.52
CA LYS A 65 14.20 3.92 20.10
C LYS A 65 14.25 2.66 19.22
N GLY A 66 15.13 1.71 19.53
CA GLY A 66 15.29 0.49 18.73
C GLY A 66 14.04 -0.39 18.74
N PHE A 67 13.53 -0.71 19.94
CA PHE A 67 12.33 -1.52 20.07
C PHE A 67 11.07 -0.78 19.57
N THR A 68 11.01 0.54 19.78
CA THR A 68 9.93 1.37 19.21
C THR A 68 9.90 1.27 17.68
N ALA A 69 11.04 1.38 17.00
CA ALA A 69 11.11 1.27 15.54
C ALA A 69 10.71 -0.12 15.04
N PHE A 70 11.08 -1.18 15.76
CA PHE A 70 10.63 -2.54 15.45
C PHE A 70 9.10 -2.65 15.52
N MET A 71 8.50 -2.20 16.62
CA MET A 71 7.05 -2.21 16.79
C MET A 71 6.33 -1.35 15.75
N ALA A 72 6.87 -0.18 15.43
CA ALA A 72 6.35 0.70 14.38
C ALA A 72 6.22 -0.03 13.04
N GLY A 73 7.27 -0.73 12.62
CA GLY A 73 7.29 -1.53 11.40
C GLY A 73 6.33 -2.73 11.44
N SER A 74 6.28 -3.43 12.58
CA SER A 74 5.38 -4.57 12.77
C SER A 74 3.92 -4.17 12.63
N VAL A 75 3.47 -3.11 13.30
CA VAL A 75 2.06 -2.69 13.24
C VAL A 75 1.71 -2.00 11.93
N PHE A 76 2.63 -1.24 11.32
CA PHE A 76 2.39 -0.64 10.00
C PHE A 76 2.19 -1.70 8.91
N SER A 77 2.86 -2.85 9.03
CA SER A 77 2.74 -3.95 8.05
C SER A 77 1.30 -4.47 7.90
N VAL A 78 0.47 -4.36 8.94
CA VAL A 78 -0.96 -4.72 8.90
C VAL A 78 -1.70 -3.87 7.86
N GLY A 79 -1.35 -2.59 7.73
CA GLY A 79 -1.87 -1.71 6.68
C GLY A 79 -1.62 -2.23 5.27
N LEU A 80 -0.37 -2.63 5.02
CA LEU A 80 0.01 -3.21 3.73
C LEU A 80 -0.68 -4.56 3.49
N MET A 81 -0.87 -5.38 4.53
CA MET A 81 -1.63 -6.64 4.42
C MET A 81 -3.08 -6.38 4.04
N MET A 82 -3.75 -5.38 4.63
CA MET A 82 -5.11 -5.01 4.26
C MET A 82 -5.21 -4.60 2.78
N VAL A 83 -4.25 -3.81 2.28
CA VAL A 83 -4.17 -3.45 0.85
C VAL A 83 -4.07 -4.69 -0.04
N VAL A 84 -3.19 -5.64 0.33
CA VAL A 84 -2.96 -6.86 -0.45
C VAL A 84 -4.17 -7.80 -0.44
N ILE A 85 -4.76 -8.04 0.74
CA ILE A 85 -5.88 -8.98 0.91
C ILE A 85 -7.14 -8.45 0.22
N SER A 86 -7.42 -7.15 0.33
CA SER A 86 -8.56 -6.52 -0.34
C SER A 86 -8.39 -6.37 -1.85
N GLY A 87 -7.15 -6.52 -2.36
CA GLY A 87 -6.82 -6.22 -3.75
C GLY A 87 -6.96 -4.72 -4.08
N ALA A 88 -6.79 -3.85 -3.09
CA ALA A 88 -6.85 -2.41 -3.28
C ALA A 88 -5.66 -1.91 -4.12
N GLU A 89 -5.85 -0.78 -4.81
CA GLU A 89 -4.84 -0.23 -5.71
C GLU A 89 -4.00 0.81 -4.99
N LEU A 90 -2.78 0.44 -4.62
CA LEU A 90 -1.81 1.35 -3.99
C LEU A 90 -0.79 1.82 -5.01
N PHE A 91 -0.56 3.14 -5.07
CA PHE A 91 0.34 3.79 -6.03
C PHE A 91 1.75 3.18 -6.02
N THR A 92 2.34 2.98 -4.84
CA THR A 92 3.70 2.42 -4.71
C THR A 92 3.80 1.00 -5.27
N GLY A 93 2.76 0.18 -5.12
CA GLY A 93 2.70 -1.15 -5.76
C GLY A 93 2.55 -1.05 -7.28
N ASN A 94 1.90 0.01 -7.76
CA ASN A 94 1.72 0.28 -9.18
C ASN A 94 2.99 0.84 -9.85
N CYS A 95 3.99 1.27 -9.07
CA CYS A 95 5.32 1.64 -9.59
C CYS A 95 6.08 0.46 -10.22
N MET A 96 5.61 -0.79 -10.06
CA MET A 96 6.16 -1.96 -10.76
C MET A 96 5.59 -2.16 -12.18
N MET A 97 4.51 -1.47 -12.55
CA MET A 97 3.91 -1.58 -13.90
C MET A 97 4.87 -1.26 -15.07
N PRO A 98 5.88 -0.38 -14.96
CA PRO A 98 6.86 -0.13 -16.02
C PRO A 98 7.57 -1.39 -16.51
N ILE A 99 7.71 -2.44 -15.69
CA ILE A 99 8.24 -3.74 -16.12
C ILE A 99 7.39 -4.30 -17.28
N GLY A 100 6.06 -4.15 -17.20
CA GLY A 100 5.15 -4.55 -18.28
C GLY A 100 5.21 -3.64 -19.51
N TYR A 101 5.61 -2.37 -19.37
CA TYR A 101 5.89 -1.50 -20.52
C TYR A 101 7.17 -1.93 -21.25
N LEU A 102 8.25 -2.17 -20.49
CA LEU A 102 9.53 -2.64 -21.04
C LEU A 102 9.40 -4.01 -21.72
N ALA A 103 8.49 -4.86 -21.22
CA ALA A 103 8.16 -6.14 -21.83
C ALA A 103 7.12 -6.05 -22.98
N GLY A 104 6.72 -4.85 -23.41
CA GLY A 104 5.84 -4.65 -24.57
C GLY A 104 4.35 -4.98 -24.33
N CYS A 105 3.92 -5.13 -23.08
CA CYS A 105 2.57 -5.60 -22.72
C CYS A 105 1.54 -4.47 -22.50
N THR A 106 1.99 -3.25 -22.21
CA THR A 106 1.13 -2.08 -22.04
C THR A 106 1.86 -0.82 -22.50
N THR A 107 1.13 0.26 -22.71
CA THR A 107 1.69 1.55 -23.12
C THR A 107 1.96 2.44 -21.91
N PHE A 108 3.03 3.22 -21.93
CA PHE A 108 3.34 4.17 -20.85
C PHE A 108 2.18 5.15 -20.55
N ARG A 109 1.44 5.60 -21.56
CA ARG A 109 0.25 6.46 -21.39
C ARG A 109 -0.81 5.85 -20.46
N LYS A 110 -1.05 4.53 -20.57
CA LYS A 110 -2.02 3.83 -19.70
C LYS A 110 -1.48 3.69 -18.27
N ILE A 111 -0.17 3.50 -18.11
CA ILE A 111 0.50 3.48 -16.81
C ILE A 111 0.37 4.85 -16.13
N ALA A 112 0.74 5.92 -16.82
CA ALA A 112 0.65 7.29 -16.30
C ALA A 112 -0.79 7.68 -15.90
N ARG A 113 -1.79 7.26 -16.70
CA ARG A 113 -3.21 7.42 -16.35
C ARG A 113 -3.56 6.69 -15.05
N ASN A 114 -3.14 5.43 -14.90
CA ASN A 114 -3.41 4.67 -13.68
C ASN A 114 -2.73 5.32 -12.47
N TRP A 115 -1.45 5.66 -12.59
CA TRP A 115 -0.68 6.35 -11.56
C TRP A 115 -1.37 7.61 -11.07
N PHE A 116 -1.79 8.49 -11.99
CA PHE A 116 -2.48 9.72 -11.64
C PHE A 116 -3.75 9.46 -10.83
N TRP A 117 -4.67 8.64 -11.34
CA TRP A 117 -5.95 8.41 -10.67
C TRP A 117 -5.82 7.66 -9.35
N VAL A 118 -4.95 6.65 -9.30
CA VAL A 118 -4.70 5.88 -8.08
C VAL A 118 -4.03 6.73 -7.02
N TYR A 119 -3.05 7.57 -7.39
CA TYR A 119 -2.38 8.49 -6.46
C TYR A 119 -3.37 9.51 -5.86
N VAL A 120 -4.19 10.15 -6.71
CA VAL A 120 -5.23 11.08 -6.26
C VAL A 120 -6.21 10.38 -5.31
N ALA A 121 -6.66 9.17 -5.65
CA ALA A 121 -7.57 8.41 -4.81
C ALA A 121 -6.93 7.99 -3.47
N ASN A 122 -5.67 7.53 -3.48
CA ASN A 122 -4.92 7.21 -2.26
C ASN A 122 -4.82 8.44 -1.35
N PHE A 123 -4.51 9.61 -1.92
CA PHE A 123 -4.40 10.86 -1.18
C PHE A 123 -5.73 11.25 -0.53
N ILE A 124 -6.83 11.20 -1.29
CA ILE A 124 -8.18 11.48 -0.77
C ILE A 124 -8.56 10.50 0.33
N GLY A 125 -8.33 9.20 0.15
CA GLY A 125 -8.60 8.18 1.16
C GLY A 125 -7.83 8.43 2.46
N GLY A 126 -6.57 8.82 2.34
CA GLY A 126 -5.74 9.17 3.50
C GLY A 126 -6.24 10.42 4.24
N ILE A 127 -6.61 11.48 3.50
CA ILE A 127 -7.18 12.70 4.08
C ILE A 127 -8.48 12.40 4.82
N VAL A 128 -9.39 11.62 4.23
CA VAL A 128 -10.67 11.30 4.87
C VAL A 128 -10.44 10.62 6.22
N VAL A 129 -9.54 9.64 6.29
CA VAL A 129 -9.21 8.99 7.57
C VAL A 129 -8.57 9.97 8.55
N ALA A 130 -7.63 10.81 8.10
CA ALA A 130 -7.01 11.82 8.96
C ALA A 130 -8.03 12.81 9.55
N VAL A 131 -8.97 13.29 8.73
CA VAL A 131 -10.06 14.17 9.17
C VAL A 131 -10.97 13.45 10.18
N LEU A 132 -11.32 12.19 9.94
CA LEU A 132 -12.13 11.40 10.88
C LEU A 132 -11.42 11.23 12.23
N VAL A 133 -10.12 10.94 12.22
CA VAL A 133 -9.31 10.82 13.45
C VAL A 133 -9.30 12.14 14.22
N VAL A 134 -9.08 13.28 13.56
CA VAL A 134 -9.14 14.59 14.22
C VAL A 134 -10.55 14.90 14.73
N ALA A 135 -11.58 14.69 13.90
CA ALA A 135 -12.97 14.97 14.27
C ALA A 135 -13.47 14.08 15.42
N SER A 136 -12.89 12.89 15.59
CA SER A 136 -13.20 11.99 16.71
C SER A 136 -12.55 12.39 18.04
N GLY A 137 -11.67 13.40 18.07
CA GLY A 137 -10.89 13.80 19.26
C GLY A 137 -9.68 12.91 19.56
N LEU A 138 -9.55 11.76 18.89
CA LEU A 138 -8.45 10.80 19.12
C LEU A 138 -7.06 11.41 18.85
N ALA A 139 -6.96 12.37 17.94
CA ALA A 139 -5.72 13.12 17.68
C ALA A 139 -5.22 13.93 18.88
N THR A 140 -6.12 14.31 19.79
CA THR A 140 -5.80 15.13 20.96
C THR A 140 -5.77 14.27 22.21
N ASP A 141 -6.76 13.40 22.41
CA ASP A 141 -6.90 12.67 23.66
C ASP A 141 -6.01 11.41 23.75
N ALA A 142 -5.69 10.77 22.63
CA ALA A 142 -4.95 9.49 22.63
C ALA A 142 -3.43 9.64 22.55
N VAL A 143 -2.93 10.82 22.17
CA VAL A 143 -1.51 11.08 21.85
C VAL A 143 -1.04 12.49 22.28
N ALA A 144 -1.89 13.34 22.87
CA ALA A 144 -1.43 14.63 23.41
C ALA A 144 -1.51 14.71 24.95
N GLY A 145 -1.91 13.62 25.62
CA GLY A 145 -1.81 13.44 27.08
C GLY A 145 -0.62 12.56 27.45
#